data_AF-A0A2M7P918-F1
#
_entry.id   AF-A0A2M7P918-F1
#
_cell.length_a   1.000
_cell.length_b   1.000
_cell.length_c   1.000
_cell.angle_alpha   90.00
_cell.angle_beta   90.00
_cell.angle_gamma   90.00
#
_symmetry.space_group_name_H-M   'P 1'
#
loop_
_entity.id
_entity.type
_entity.pdbx_description
1 polymer ?
#
loop_
_entity_poly.entity_id
_entity_poly.type
_entity_poly.pdbx_seq_one_letter_code
_entity_poly.pdbx_strand_id
1 'polypeptide(L)'
;MKSRLLAVTALRNMLSPALAVLIFSLAGCLGMSGKDMDRQSETLVLPKSIAVVGFSSAIGLGDDSRTMRSPLTGFVFEAEPVVREVTDLMSGMLFERLVSMERFNLYSPEQTNGVLAGLLQTAAGLSMPQDKLFIGIGKRLEAEAVLTGLVFRWQEREGKQYGVNR
;
A
#
# COMPACT_ATOMS: atom_id res chain seq x y z
N MET A 1 -19.95 9.99 78.85
CA MET A 1 -19.61 8.67 78.27
C MET A 1 -20.46 8.47 77.01
N LYS A 2 -19.83 8.18 75.87
CA LYS A 2 -20.44 7.70 74.60
C LYS A 2 -21.37 8.67 73.83
N SER A 3 -20.85 9.70 73.17
CA SER A 3 -21.61 10.38 72.10
C SER A 3 -20.80 11.20 71.08
N ARG A 4 -19.48 11.00 71.00
CA ARG A 4 -18.61 11.78 70.08
C ARG A 4 -17.74 10.94 69.14
N LEU A 5 -18.16 9.73 68.77
CA LEU A 5 -17.32 8.81 67.99
C LEU A 5 -17.95 8.21 66.71
N LEU A 6 -19.03 8.78 66.18
CA LEU A 6 -19.71 8.25 64.99
C LEU A 6 -19.76 9.21 63.79
N ALA A 7 -19.08 10.36 63.84
CA ALA A 7 -19.16 11.36 62.76
C ALA A 7 -18.00 11.31 61.75
N VAL A 8 -17.00 10.44 61.91
CA VAL A 8 -15.80 10.43 61.05
C VAL A 8 -15.80 9.30 60.01
N THR A 9 -16.73 8.34 60.10
CA THR A 9 -16.75 7.14 59.24
C THR A 9 -17.83 7.17 58.14
N ALA A 10 -18.31 8.34 57.74
CA ALA A 10 -19.35 8.46 56.71
C ALA A 10 -18.98 9.38 55.53
N LEU A 11 -17.69 9.70 55.36
CA LEU A 11 -17.24 10.57 54.26
C LEU A 11 -16.28 9.88 53.27
N ARG A 12 -16.32 8.54 53.18
CA ARG A 12 -15.39 7.78 52.33
C ARG A 12 -16.04 7.01 51.19
N ASN A 13 -17.38 6.93 51.12
CA ASN A 13 -18.10 6.09 50.16
C ASN A 13 -19.12 6.86 49.30
N MET A 14 -18.78 8.08 48.87
CA MET A 14 -19.52 8.79 47.82
C MET A 14 -18.63 9.15 46.63
N LEU A 15 -17.61 8.33 46.33
CA LEU A 15 -17.04 8.33 45.00
C LEU A 15 -18.06 7.66 44.08
N SER A 16 -18.94 8.49 43.51
CA SER A 16 -20.01 8.08 42.61
C SER A 16 -19.49 7.13 41.53
N PRO A 17 -20.11 5.96 41.30
CA PRO A 17 -19.72 5.05 40.22
C PRO A 17 -19.79 5.75 38.85
N ALA A 18 -20.54 6.84 38.72
CA ALA A 18 -20.59 7.66 37.52
C ALA A 18 -19.25 8.37 37.22
N LEU A 19 -18.49 8.77 38.26
CA LEU A 19 -17.19 9.42 38.08
C LEU A 19 -16.13 8.42 37.60
N ALA A 20 -16.17 7.18 38.10
CA ALA A 20 -15.25 6.12 37.68
C ALA A 20 -15.50 5.67 36.23
N VAL A 21 -16.76 5.62 35.78
CA VAL A 21 -17.12 5.31 34.39
C VAL A 21 -16.67 6.43 33.43
N LEU A 22 -16.76 7.70 33.84
CA LEU A 22 -16.31 8.84 33.03
C LEU A 22 -14.78 8.85 32.83
N ILE A 23 -14.01 8.41 33.84
CA ILE A 23 -12.55 8.33 33.75
C ILE A 23 -12.13 7.18 32.81
N PHE A 24 -12.85 6.05 32.81
CA PHE A 24 -12.56 4.92 31.92
C PHE A 24 -12.85 5.20 30.44
N SER A 25 -13.86 6.03 30.12
CA SER A 25 -14.18 6.39 28.74
C SER A 25 -13.22 7.42 28.13
N LEU A 26 -12.61 8.29 28.94
CA LEU A 26 -11.58 9.23 28.46
C LEU A 26 -10.20 8.59 28.23
N ALA A 27 -9.92 7.45 28.87
CA ALA A 27 -8.65 6.73 28.66
C ALA A 27 -8.56 6.02 27.29
N GLY A 28 -9.69 5.85 26.59
CA GLY A 28 -9.73 5.17 25.28
C GLY A 28 -9.13 5.97 24.11
N CYS A 29 -8.91 7.28 24.26
CA CYS A 29 -8.42 8.13 23.17
C CYS A 29 -6.89 8.26 23.09
N LEU A 30 -6.13 7.74 24.06
CA LEU A 30 -4.66 7.85 24.09
C LEU A 30 -3.93 6.63 23.52
N GLY A 31 -4.67 5.59 23.08
CA GLY A 31 -4.12 4.30 22.68
C GLY A 31 -3.83 4.11 21.18
N MET A 32 -4.09 5.10 20.33
CA MET A 32 -3.67 5.04 18.92
C MET A 32 -2.27 5.64 18.74
N SER A 33 -1.29 5.07 19.44
CA SER A 33 0.10 5.20 19.01
C SER A 33 0.22 4.35 17.75
N GLY A 34 -0.01 4.99 16.60
CA GLY A 34 0.47 4.48 15.33
C GLY A 34 1.93 4.12 15.57
N LYS A 35 2.27 2.87 15.30
CA LYS A 35 3.67 2.44 15.23
C LYS A 35 4.29 3.34 14.19
N ASP A 36 4.95 4.42 14.63
CA ASP A 36 5.76 5.26 13.77
C ASP A 36 6.75 4.29 13.15
N MET A 37 6.51 4.01 11.87
CA MET A 37 7.45 3.28 11.05
C MET A 37 8.69 4.16 11.08
N ASP A 38 9.67 3.74 11.88
CA ASP A 38 10.96 4.39 12.07
C ASP A 38 11.47 4.78 10.69
N ARG A 39 11.23 6.03 10.32
CA ARG A 39 11.64 6.60 9.05
C ARG A 39 13.10 6.94 9.27
N GLN A 40 13.93 5.90 9.34
CA GLN A 40 15.36 6.05 9.19
C GLN A 40 15.53 6.78 7.86
N SER A 41 15.90 8.06 7.97
CA SER A 41 16.35 8.85 6.85
C SER A 41 17.72 8.33 6.44
N GLU A 42 17.78 7.08 6.01
CA GLU A 42 18.87 6.60 5.19
C GLU A 42 18.94 7.51 3.98
N THR A 43 20.13 8.04 3.71
CA THR A 43 20.38 8.79 2.49
C THR A 43 20.04 7.88 1.32
N LEU A 44 18.86 8.07 0.72
CA LEU A 44 18.38 7.22 -0.37
C LEU A 44 19.32 7.39 -1.56
N VAL A 45 20.20 6.41 -1.76
CA VAL A 45 21.01 6.31 -2.97
C VAL A 45 20.04 5.99 -4.11
N LEU A 46 19.84 6.95 -5.00
CA LEU A 46 19.00 6.75 -6.17
C LEU A 46 19.67 5.76 -7.13
N PRO A 47 18.93 4.79 -7.68
CA PRO A 47 19.48 3.87 -8.65
C PRO A 47 19.84 4.61 -9.94
N LYS A 48 20.91 4.19 -10.59
CA LYS A 48 21.34 4.69 -11.91
C LYS A 48 20.62 3.97 -13.04
N SER A 49 20.27 2.70 -12.86
CA SER A 49 19.55 1.89 -13.85
C SER A 49 18.24 1.34 -13.29
N ILE A 50 17.16 1.48 -14.06
CA ILE A 50 15.82 1.06 -13.66
C ILE A 50 15.21 0.20 -14.77
N ALA A 51 14.82 -1.02 -14.42
CA ALA A 51 13.99 -1.85 -15.27
C ALA A 51 12.51 -1.56 -15.00
N VAL A 52 11.78 -1.07 -16.00
CA VAL A 52 10.38 -0.71 -15.86
C VAL A 52 9.52 -1.89 -16.30
N VAL A 53 8.85 -2.54 -15.36
CA VAL A 53 7.81 -3.56 -15.65
C VAL A 53 6.51 -2.88 -16.06
N GLY A 54 6.20 -1.74 -15.43
CA GLY A 54 4.96 -1.00 -15.63
C GLY A 54 3.88 -1.38 -14.61
N PHE A 55 2.64 -1.04 -14.94
CA PHE A 55 1.45 -1.32 -14.17
C PHE A 55 0.78 -2.61 -14.62
N SER A 56 0.25 -3.35 -13.66
CA SER A 56 -0.62 -4.52 -13.90
C SER A 56 -1.88 -4.40 -13.05
N SER A 57 -2.96 -5.05 -13.48
CA SER A 57 -4.19 -5.07 -12.69
C SER A 57 -4.01 -5.98 -11.47
N ALA A 58 -4.52 -5.54 -10.33
CA ALA A 58 -4.50 -6.36 -9.12
C ALA A 58 -5.47 -7.56 -9.22
N ILE A 59 -6.59 -7.40 -9.93
CA ILE A 59 -7.51 -8.49 -10.30
C ILE A 59 -7.81 -8.52 -11.79
N GLY A 60 -7.95 -9.71 -12.36
CA GLY A 60 -8.18 -9.87 -13.79
C GLY A 60 -9.56 -9.38 -14.22
N LEU A 61 -9.68 -9.00 -15.49
CA LEU A 61 -10.97 -8.89 -16.17
C LEU A 61 -11.72 -10.22 -16.04
N GLY A 62 -12.90 -10.20 -15.41
CA GLY A 62 -13.74 -11.39 -15.17
C GLY A 62 -13.68 -11.94 -13.74
N ASP A 63 -12.78 -11.43 -12.89
CA ASP A 63 -12.81 -11.69 -11.45
C ASP A 63 -13.83 -10.78 -10.74
N ASP A 64 -14.36 -11.23 -9.61
CA ASP A 64 -15.16 -10.38 -8.72
C ASP A 64 -14.29 -9.42 -7.90
N SER A 65 -14.83 -8.24 -7.61
CA SER A 65 -14.23 -7.28 -6.69
C SER A 65 -13.99 -7.91 -5.32
N ARG A 66 -12.80 -7.72 -4.76
CA ARG A 66 -12.41 -8.33 -3.49
C ARG A 66 -11.35 -7.53 -2.75
N THR A 67 -11.36 -7.65 -1.43
CA THR A 67 -10.27 -7.16 -0.58
C THR A 67 -9.05 -8.04 -0.76
N MET A 68 -7.90 -7.43 -1.01
CA MET A 68 -6.65 -8.16 -1.19
C MET A 68 -5.47 -7.46 -0.55
N ARG A 69 -4.45 -8.27 -0.24
CA ARG A 69 -3.17 -7.79 0.25
C ARG A 69 -2.20 -7.66 -0.92
N SER A 70 -1.60 -6.48 -1.07
CA SER A 70 -0.51 -6.22 -2.01
C SER A 70 0.65 -7.16 -1.71
N PRO A 71 1.12 -7.95 -2.69
CA PRO A 71 2.29 -8.81 -2.51
C PRO A 71 3.59 -8.00 -2.38
N LEU A 72 3.60 -6.72 -2.79
CA LEU A 72 4.77 -5.85 -2.75
C LEU A 72 4.90 -5.07 -1.45
N THR A 73 3.79 -4.57 -0.92
CA THR A 73 3.79 -3.65 0.23
C THR A 73 3.12 -4.23 1.47
N GLY A 74 2.37 -5.34 1.33
CA GLY A 74 1.57 -5.91 2.41
C GLY A 74 0.33 -5.09 2.79
N PHE A 75 0.09 -3.95 2.14
CA PHE A 75 -1.12 -3.15 2.35
C PHE A 75 -2.36 -3.83 1.79
N VAL A 76 -3.50 -3.54 2.42
CA VAL A 76 -4.79 -4.12 2.06
C VAL A 76 -5.63 -3.10 1.33
N PHE A 77 -6.18 -3.48 0.18
CA PHE A 77 -6.99 -2.63 -0.68
C PHE A 77 -8.25 -3.38 -1.14
N GLU A 78 -9.34 -2.65 -1.35
CA GLU A 78 -10.44 -3.15 -2.17
C GLU A 78 -10.05 -3.04 -3.64
N ALA A 79 -9.99 -4.19 -4.32
CA ALA A 79 -9.66 -4.26 -5.73
C ALA A 79 -10.92 -4.46 -6.58
N GLU A 80 -10.99 -3.76 -7.70
CA GLU A 80 -11.99 -3.89 -8.76
C GLU A 80 -11.30 -4.29 -10.08
N PRO A 81 -11.98 -5.00 -10.99
CA PRO A 81 -11.41 -5.35 -12.29
C PRO A 81 -10.99 -4.12 -13.07
N VAL A 82 -9.74 -4.12 -13.54
CA VAL A 82 -9.19 -3.05 -14.39
C VAL A 82 -8.89 -3.62 -15.76
N VAL A 83 -9.36 -2.93 -16.80
CA VAL A 83 -9.13 -3.31 -18.18
C VAL A 83 -7.66 -3.10 -18.57
N ARG A 84 -7.15 -3.93 -19.48
CA ARG A 84 -5.73 -3.92 -19.86
C ARG A 84 -5.30 -2.57 -20.44
N GLU A 85 -6.17 -1.94 -21.19
CA GLU A 85 -5.95 -0.65 -21.85
C GLU A 85 -5.56 0.44 -20.84
N VAL A 86 -6.14 0.41 -19.64
CA VAL A 86 -5.81 1.35 -18.55
C VAL A 86 -4.41 1.08 -18.02
N THR A 87 -4.05 -0.18 -17.77
CA THR A 87 -2.72 -0.53 -17.26
C THR A 87 -1.63 -0.24 -18.29
N ASP A 88 -1.92 -0.45 -19.57
CA ASP A 88 -0.99 -0.14 -20.68
C ASP A 88 -0.80 1.39 -20.80
N LEU A 89 -1.89 2.16 -20.76
CA LEU A 89 -1.85 3.62 -20.77
C LEU A 89 -1.03 4.17 -19.59
N MET A 90 -1.31 3.70 -18.37
CA MET A 90 -0.58 4.12 -17.17
C MET A 90 0.91 3.77 -17.24
N SER A 91 1.24 2.60 -17.81
CA SER A 91 2.63 2.15 -18.00
C SER A 91 3.36 3.04 -19.00
N GLY A 92 2.71 3.37 -20.13
CA GLY A 92 3.26 4.28 -21.13
C GLY A 92 3.54 5.66 -20.54
N MET A 93 2.56 6.27 -19.87
CA MET A 93 2.73 7.57 -19.22
C MET A 93 3.85 7.57 -18.17
N LEU A 94 3.96 6.50 -17.38
CA LEU A 94 5.04 6.36 -16.41
C LEU A 94 6.41 6.31 -17.10
N PHE A 95 6.53 5.49 -18.14
CA PHE A 95 7.79 5.32 -18.85
C PHE A 95 8.22 6.62 -19.56
N GLU A 96 7.31 7.26 -20.29
CA GLU A 96 7.57 8.56 -20.95
C GLU A 96 8.05 9.62 -19.95
N ARG A 97 7.40 9.68 -18.78
CA ARG A 97 7.81 10.60 -17.72
C ARG A 97 9.18 10.30 -17.15
N LEU A 98 9.58 9.03 -17.06
CA LEU A 98 10.92 8.65 -16.61
C LEU A 98 11.97 8.99 -17.68
N VAL A 99 11.66 8.75 -18.96
CA VAL A 99 12.52 9.12 -20.10
C VAL A 99 12.75 10.63 -20.09
N SER A 100 11.70 11.44 -19.93
CA SER A 100 11.81 12.90 -19.93
C SER A 100 12.63 13.48 -18.78
N MET A 101 12.91 12.69 -17.73
CA MET A 101 13.78 13.15 -16.63
C MET A 101 15.26 13.08 -17.01
N GLU A 102 15.66 12.23 -17.96
CA GLU A 102 17.06 12.04 -18.40
C GLU A 102 18.04 11.72 -17.25
N ARG A 103 17.53 11.16 -16.15
CA ARG A 103 18.30 10.90 -14.91
C ARG A 103 18.70 9.44 -14.72
N PHE A 104 18.11 8.54 -15.50
CA PHE A 104 18.19 7.09 -15.30
C PHE A 104 18.49 6.39 -16.62
N ASN A 105 19.25 5.32 -16.55
CA ASN A 105 19.36 4.33 -17.62
C ASN A 105 18.14 3.41 -17.54
N LEU A 106 17.25 3.48 -18.52
CA LEU A 106 15.96 2.80 -18.46
C LEU A 106 15.94 1.55 -19.34
N TYR A 107 15.42 0.45 -18.81
CA TYR A 107 14.91 -0.67 -19.62
C TYR A 107 13.41 -0.52 -19.79
N SER A 108 12.96 -0.61 -21.04
CA SER A 108 11.56 -0.45 -21.43
C SER A 108 10.64 -1.56 -20.88
N PRO A 109 9.33 -1.31 -20.76
CA PRO A 109 8.33 -2.35 -20.49
C PRO A 109 8.46 -3.55 -21.43
N GLU A 110 8.70 -3.35 -22.71
CA GLU A 110 8.85 -4.42 -23.70
C GLU A 110 10.06 -5.31 -23.41
N GLN A 111 11.23 -4.73 -23.15
CA GLN A 111 12.43 -5.48 -22.77
C GLN A 111 12.21 -6.27 -21.48
N THR A 112 11.60 -5.62 -20.49
CA THR A 112 11.35 -6.18 -19.17
C THR A 112 10.33 -7.33 -19.25
N ASN A 113 9.28 -7.17 -20.05
CA ASN A 113 8.27 -8.21 -20.30
C ASN A 113 8.83 -9.40 -21.07
N GLY A 114 9.76 -9.17 -22.01
CA GLY A 114 10.47 -10.27 -22.67
C GLY A 114 11.25 -11.13 -21.68
N VAL A 115 11.94 -10.50 -20.73
CA VAL A 115 12.65 -11.20 -19.64
C VAL A 115 11.67 -11.94 -18.71
N LEU A 116 10.55 -11.30 -18.35
CA LEU A 116 9.50 -11.90 -17.53
C LEU A 116 8.91 -13.16 -18.19
N ALA A 117 8.57 -13.08 -19.47
CA ALA A 117 8.07 -14.22 -20.24
C ALA A 117 9.08 -15.37 -20.23
N GLY A 118 10.37 -15.08 -20.41
CA GLY A 118 11.43 -16.09 -20.32
C GLY A 118 11.61 -16.70 -18.92
N LEU A 119 11.27 -15.99 -17.84
CA LEU A 119 11.25 -16.56 -16.48
C LEU A 119 10.05 -17.50 -16.30
N LEU A 120 8.87 -17.08 -16.78
CA LEU A 120 7.61 -17.82 -16.66
C LEU A 120 7.54 -19.08 -17.53
N GLN A 121 8.37 -19.22 -18.56
CA GLN A 121 8.43 -20.43 -19.39
C GLN A 121 8.96 -21.66 -18.64
N THR A 122 9.52 -21.50 -17.44
CA THR A 122 10.00 -22.62 -16.62
C THR A 122 8.91 -23.05 -15.63
N ALA A 123 8.82 -24.36 -15.33
CA ALA A 123 7.87 -24.86 -14.31
C ALA A 123 8.09 -24.20 -12.93
N ALA A 124 9.34 -23.91 -12.59
CA ALA A 124 9.68 -23.17 -11.38
C ALA A 124 9.22 -21.70 -11.43
N GLY A 125 9.23 -21.07 -12.61
CA GLY A 125 8.79 -19.70 -12.82
C GLY A 125 7.29 -19.50 -12.62
N LEU A 126 6.45 -20.47 -13.00
CA LEU A 126 5.00 -20.39 -12.84
C LEU A 126 4.55 -20.42 -11.37
N SER A 127 5.31 -21.07 -10.49
CA SER A 127 5.05 -21.11 -9.05
C SER A 127 5.89 -20.09 -8.27
N MET A 128 6.65 -19.24 -8.97
CA MET A 128 7.56 -18.30 -8.34
C MET A 128 6.79 -17.12 -7.72
N PRO A 129 7.07 -16.77 -6.46
CA PRO A 129 6.56 -15.54 -5.85
C PRO A 129 6.93 -14.29 -6.67
N GLN A 130 6.06 -13.30 -6.67
CA GLN A 130 6.19 -12.13 -7.54
C GLN A 130 7.46 -11.30 -7.24
N ASP A 131 7.86 -11.20 -5.97
CA ASP A 131 9.11 -10.56 -5.55
C ASP A 131 10.34 -11.25 -6.17
N LYS A 132 10.33 -12.58 -6.25
CA LYS A 132 11.41 -13.37 -6.87
C LYS A 132 11.47 -13.18 -8.38
N LEU A 133 10.33 -13.02 -9.04
CA LEU A 133 10.29 -12.68 -10.47
C LEU A 133 10.94 -11.32 -10.73
N PHE A 134 10.61 -10.31 -9.93
CA PHE A 134 11.21 -8.98 -10.05
C PHE A 134 12.71 -8.98 -9.75
N ILE A 135 13.16 -9.70 -8.73
CA ILE A 135 14.60 -9.89 -8.49
C ILE A 135 15.27 -10.56 -9.70
N GLY A 136 14.62 -11.55 -10.30
CA GLY A 136 15.12 -12.24 -11.49
C GLY A 136 15.26 -11.31 -12.70
N ILE A 137 14.30 -10.43 -12.92
CA ILE A 137 14.34 -9.38 -13.95
C ILE A 137 15.55 -8.46 -13.72
N GLY A 138 15.67 -7.90 -12.51
CA GLY A 138 16.75 -6.96 -12.19
C GLY A 138 18.13 -7.59 -12.40
N LYS A 139 18.30 -8.86 -12.00
CA LYS A 139 19.55 -9.61 -12.24
C LYS A 139 19.85 -9.84 -13.72
N ARG A 140 18.86 -10.21 -14.52
CA ARG A 140 19.06 -10.49 -15.95
C ARG A 140 19.34 -9.24 -16.79
N LEU A 141 18.80 -8.11 -16.38
CA LEU A 141 19.03 -6.81 -17.03
C LEU A 141 20.14 -5.99 -16.37
N GLU A 142 20.80 -6.52 -15.32
CA GLU A 142 21.79 -5.77 -14.54
C GLU A 142 21.25 -4.39 -14.08
N ALA A 143 19.96 -4.34 -13.76
CA ALA A 143 19.29 -3.14 -13.29
C ALA A 143 19.45 -3.00 -11.77
N GLU A 144 19.81 -1.80 -11.30
CA GLU A 144 19.94 -1.49 -9.87
C GLU A 144 18.58 -1.46 -9.16
N ALA A 145 17.52 -1.14 -9.90
CA ALA A 145 16.14 -1.19 -9.41
C ALA A 145 15.17 -1.73 -10.46
N VAL A 146 14.05 -2.27 -9.98
CA VAL A 146 12.91 -2.71 -10.78
C VAL A 146 11.69 -1.92 -10.35
N LEU A 147 11.04 -1.24 -11.29
CA LEU A 147 9.85 -0.44 -11.05
C LEU A 147 8.61 -1.15 -11.58
N THR A 148 7.64 -1.36 -10.70
CA THR A 148 6.39 -2.06 -10.98
C THR A 148 5.26 -1.44 -10.17
N GLY A 149 4.04 -1.54 -10.69
CA GLY A 149 2.84 -1.01 -10.05
C GLY A 149 1.65 -1.96 -10.16
N LEU A 150 0.77 -1.88 -9.18
CA LEU A 150 -0.53 -2.56 -9.19
C LEU A 150 -1.64 -1.53 -9.22
N VAL A 151 -2.55 -1.66 -10.19
CA VAL A 151 -3.77 -0.86 -10.25
C VAL A 151 -4.88 -1.66 -9.58
N PHE A 152 -5.30 -1.18 -8.41
CA PHE A 152 -6.37 -1.83 -7.64
C PHE A 152 -7.75 -1.43 -8.13
N ARG A 153 -7.90 -0.23 -8.70
CA ARG A 153 -9.19 0.30 -9.14
C ARG A 153 -8.97 1.39 -10.17
N TRP A 154 -9.84 1.45 -11.17
CA TRP A 154 -9.90 2.55 -12.12
C TRP A 154 -11.35 3.01 -12.29
N GLN A 155 -11.58 4.32 -12.21
CA GLN A 155 -12.87 4.92 -12.50
C GLN A 155 -12.65 6.18 -13.31
N GLU A 156 -13.22 6.20 -14.51
CA GLU A 156 -13.28 7.42 -15.31
C GLU A 156 -14.29 8.37 -14.69
N ARG A 157 -13.89 9.63 -14.51
CA ARG A 157 -14.75 10.65 -13.91
C ARG A 157 -15.40 11.47 -15.02
N GLU A 158 -16.70 11.30 -15.19
CA GLU A 158 -17.48 12.23 -16.01
C GLU A 158 -17.89 13.44 -15.16
N GLY A 159 -17.25 14.58 -15.42
CA GLY A 159 -17.63 15.86 -14.84
C GLY A 159 -18.62 16.61 -15.73
N LYS A 160 -19.65 17.22 -15.13
CA LYS A 160 -20.39 18.35 -15.69
C LYS A 160 -19.84 19.67 -15.15
N GLN A 161 -20.29 20.79 -15.73
CA GLN A 161 -19.83 22.17 -15.44
C GLN A 161 -19.79 22.55 -13.94
N TYR A 162 -20.50 21.84 -13.06
CA TYR A 162 -20.51 22.07 -11.60
C TYR A 162 -20.45 20.80 -10.73
N GLY A 163 -20.05 19.63 -11.24
CA GLY A 163 -19.94 18.42 -10.41
C GLY A 163 -19.62 17.12 -11.15
N VAL A 164 -19.21 16.09 -10.40
CA VAL A 164 -18.87 14.75 -10.92
C VAL A 164 -20.09 13.83 -10.81
N ASN A 165 -20.46 13.15 -11.91
CA ASN A 165 -21.44 12.07 -11.88
C ASN A 165 -20.74 10.83 -11.29
N ARG A 166 -21.31 10.23 -10.24
CA ARG A 166 -20.78 9.02 -9.58
C ARG A 166 -21.52 7.78 -10.02
#